data_AF-A0A2T9JSH1-F1
#
_entry.id   AF-A0A2T9JSH1-F1
#
_cell.length_a   1.000
_cell.length_b   1.000
_cell.length_c   1.000
_cell.angle_alpha   90.00
_cell.angle_beta   90.00
_cell.angle_gamma   90.00
#
_symmetry.space_group_name_H-M   'P 1'
#
loop_
_entity.id
_entity.type
_entity.pdbx_description
1 polymer ?
#
loop_
_entity_poly.entity_id
_entity_poly.type
_entity_poly.pdbx_seq_one_letter_code
_entity_poly.pdbx_strand_id
1 'polypeptide(L)'
;MRPVRILQCGAAALLASATLATQACSQAGPDLKPYDQGRFIPFTPWPAGQQPFEGPPTVALRLDGPLGAYTPPPVVMDTGSTGVVISAAALPGWSADKAKAYPRGWEFLSSSKRLWVGHWIPTTVTFLDGDSAELARAQVPVLVVDTELNCPGYDVKTSPGTCAAPKATISMPKGIAYMGVGFGREGNGQTQGTPEKNPLLNLAAIDGRPIAPATYRRGYVVTRDGVHVGLTPANSGGFRFVKLGAQGPHGPLDWPQVPMQVAAGGLPAQAGALLIDTGIPTMYLGVADPAALKTRTQTNNNDKAQSKVLEAGQTVTITVPTQPATTLAFTTGQGDAIAPTQVLVNSPMPTAFVNTGRHALRGFDVLFDADGGWFGLRPTGP
;
A
#
# COMPACT_ATOMS: atom_id res chain seq x y z
N MET A 1 20.29 62.03 69.26
CA MET A 1 21.29 61.38 68.39
C MET A 1 20.63 61.02 67.06
N ARG A 2 21.36 61.18 65.96
CA ARG A 2 20.93 61.39 64.56
C ARG A 2 20.04 60.27 63.96
N PRO A 3 19.20 60.59 62.94
CA PRO A 3 18.33 59.62 62.28
C PRO A 3 19.08 58.80 61.22
N VAL A 4 18.71 57.53 61.06
CA VAL A 4 19.25 56.63 60.02
C VAL A 4 18.30 56.59 58.83
N ARG A 5 18.91 56.72 57.65
CA ARG A 5 18.30 56.84 56.32
C ARG A 5 17.69 55.54 55.81
N ILE A 6 16.59 55.70 55.09
CA ILE A 6 15.98 54.73 54.17
C ILE A 6 16.90 54.52 52.96
N LEU A 7 17.10 53.27 52.54
CA LEU A 7 17.52 52.92 51.19
C LEU A 7 16.66 51.75 50.67
N GLN A 8 15.92 52.02 49.61
CA GLN A 8 15.32 51.04 48.71
C GLN A 8 16.42 50.40 47.86
N CYS A 9 16.39 49.07 47.73
CA CYS A 9 16.99 48.36 46.59
C CYS A 9 15.95 47.39 46.04
N GLY A 10 15.59 47.60 44.77
CA GLY A 10 14.61 46.81 44.04
C GLY A 10 15.10 45.40 43.71
N ALA A 11 14.17 44.44 43.76
CA ALA A 11 14.37 43.10 43.24
C ALA A 11 14.13 43.11 41.73
N ALA A 12 15.18 42.86 40.94
CA ALA A 12 15.06 42.49 39.55
C ALA A 12 14.92 40.96 39.46
N ALA A 13 13.74 40.48 39.08
CA ALA A 13 13.51 39.08 38.77
C ALA A 13 14.03 38.78 37.36
N LEU A 14 15.14 38.04 37.25
CA LEU A 14 15.61 37.45 36.01
C LEU A 14 14.82 36.16 35.74
N LEU A 15 13.83 36.26 34.84
CA LEU A 15 13.18 35.11 34.22
C LEU A 15 14.15 34.47 33.22
N ALA A 16 14.79 33.37 33.61
CA ALA A 16 15.52 32.53 32.68
C ALA A 16 14.51 31.69 31.87
N SER A 17 14.22 32.13 30.65
CA SER A 17 13.47 31.35 29.66
C SER A 17 14.37 30.20 29.17
N ALA A 18 14.20 29.01 29.76
CA ALA A 18 14.77 27.79 29.22
C ALA A 18 13.99 27.42 27.94
N THR A 19 14.48 27.88 26.79
CA THR A 19 14.09 27.33 25.49
C THR A 19 14.63 25.91 25.41
N LEU A 20 13.78 24.93 25.74
CA LEU A 20 13.97 23.55 25.34
C LEU A 20 13.86 23.50 23.81
N ALA A 21 14.97 23.81 23.13
CA ALA A 21 15.17 23.42 21.76
C ALA A 21 15.16 21.89 21.74
N THR A 22 14.02 21.31 21.38
CA THR A 22 13.97 19.92 20.94
C THR A 22 14.88 19.84 19.72
N GLN A 23 16.10 19.33 19.93
CA GLN A 23 16.92 18.85 18.83
C GLN A 23 16.09 17.76 18.14
N ALA A 24 15.45 18.12 17.03
CA ALA A 24 14.95 17.15 16.10
C ALA A 24 16.18 16.40 15.58
N CYS A 25 16.52 15.27 16.22
CA CYS A 25 17.42 14.31 15.63
C CYS A 25 16.89 14.05 14.23
N SER A 26 17.70 14.40 13.21
CA SER A 26 17.52 13.92 11.85
C SER A 26 17.20 12.44 11.97
N GLN A 27 15.96 12.06 11.67
CA GLN A 27 15.57 10.67 11.75
C GLN A 27 16.20 10.00 10.53
N ALA A 28 17.46 9.60 10.70
CA ALA A 28 18.13 8.67 9.82
C ALA A 28 17.20 7.45 9.68
N GLY A 29 17.12 6.89 8.46
CA GLY A 29 16.30 5.71 8.19
C GLY A 29 16.68 4.50 9.07
N PRO A 30 16.06 3.34 8.83
CA PRO A 30 16.36 2.15 9.63
C PRO A 30 17.85 1.77 9.55
N ASP A 31 18.41 1.30 10.68
CA ASP A 31 19.72 0.66 10.66
C ASP A 31 19.57 -0.76 10.11
N LEU A 32 20.04 -0.95 8.87
CA LEU A 32 19.93 -2.22 8.18
C LEU A 32 21.24 -3.02 8.15
N LYS A 33 22.32 -2.50 8.73
CA LYS A 33 23.65 -3.15 8.71
C LYS A 33 23.66 -4.61 9.21
N PRO A 34 22.86 -5.00 10.23
CA PRO A 34 22.86 -6.37 10.74
C PRO A 34 22.19 -7.40 9.83
N TYR A 35 21.50 -6.98 8.77
CA TYR A 35 20.63 -7.85 7.98
C TYR A 35 21.25 -8.19 6.63
N ASP A 36 21.32 -9.47 6.32
CA ASP A 36 21.96 -10.02 5.12
C ASP A 36 21.06 -10.99 4.33
N GLN A 37 19.93 -11.39 4.90
CA GLN A 37 18.95 -12.23 4.22
C GLN A 37 17.99 -11.38 3.39
N GLY A 38 18.01 -11.59 2.08
CA GLY A 38 17.02 -11.06 1.16
C GLY A 38 17.02 -11.79 -0.17
N ARG A 39 15.97 -11.60 -0.96
CA ARG A 39 15.82 -12.20 -2.28
C ARG A 39 15.13 -11.23 -3.23
N PHE A 40 15.51 -11.28 -4.50
CA PHE A 40 14.76 -10.60 -5.56
C PHE A 40 13.73 -11.57 -6.15
N ILE A 41 12.48 -11.14 -6.20
CA ILE A 41 11.38 -11.83 -6.87
C ILE A 41 11.05 -11.01 -8.12
N PRO A 42 11.37 -11.51 -9.34
CA PRO A 42 11.14 -10.76 -10.55
C PRO A 42 9.64 -10.65 -10.84
N PHE A 43 9.24 -9.52 -11.43
CA PHE A 43 8.00 -9.51 -12.17
C PHE A 43 8.14 -10.35 -13.42
N THR A 44 7.04 -10.93 -13.88
CA THR A 44 7.03 -11.53 -15.21
C THR A 44 7.31 -10.46 -16.26
N PRO A 45 7.98 -10.81 -17.38
CA PRO A 45 8.35 -9.83 -18.40
C PRO A 45 7.18 -8.97 -18.87
N TRP A 46 7.42 -7.67 -18.93
CA TRP A 46 6.46 -6.72 -19.50
C TRP A 46 6.17 -7.08 -20.96
N PRO A 47 4.91 -6.96 -21.43
CA PRO A 47 4.60 -7.23 -22.84
C PRO A 47 5.44 -6.39 -23.79
N ALA A 48 5.86 -6.97 -24.91
CA ALA A 48 6.70 -6.28 -25.89
C ALA A 48 6.05 -4.96 -26.35
N GLY A 49 6.82 -3.87 -26.29
CA GLY A 49 6.36 -2.52 -26.65
C GLY A 49 5.54 -1.81 -25.57
N GLN A 50 5.25 -2.44 -24.42
CA GLN A 50 4.63 -1.75 -23.29
C GLN A 50 5.69 -1.18 -22.34
N GLN A 51 5.47 0.06 -21.91
CA GLN A 51 6.24 0.63 -20.81
C GLN A 51 5.87 -0.08 -19.50
N PRO A 52 6.80 -0.26 -18.57
CA PRO A 52 6.48 -0.79 -17.25
C PRO A 52 5.40 0.02 -16.56
N PHE A 53 4.56 -0.70 -15.82
CA PHE A 53 3.38 -0.17 -15.17
C PHE A 53 2.28 0.37 -16.12
N GLU A 54 2.33 0.10 -17.44
CA GLU A 54 1.11 0.25 -18.26
C GLU A 54 0.02 -0.73 -17.79
N GLY A 55 0.37 -1.99 -17.67
CA GLY A 55 -0.40 -3.00 -16.92
C GLY A 55 0.04 -3.07 -15.45
N PRO A 56 -0.75 -3.70 -14.56
CA PRO A 56 -0.28 -4.05 -13.23
C PRO A 56 0.89 -5.05 -13.31
N PRO A 57 1.89 -4.97 -12.41
CA PRO A 57 2.95 -5.96 -12.34
C PRO A 57 2.38 -7.32 -11.91
N THR A 58 2.95 -8.40 -12.45
CA THR A 58 2.56 -9.77 -12.11
C THR A 58 3.74 -10.60 -11.64
N VAL A 59 3.49 -11.55 -10.75
CA VAL A 59 4.49 -12.49 -10.21
C VAL A 59 4.05 -13.94 -10.42
N ALA A 60 5.01 -14.85 -10.57
CA ALA A 60 4.76 -16.27 -10.66
C ALA A 60 4.70 -16.90 -9.26
N LEU A 61 3.65 -17.70 -9.01
CA LEU A 61 3.43 -18.36 -7.72
C LEU A 61 3.07 -19.84 -7.91
N ARG A 62 3.37 -20.65 -6.89
CA ARG A 62 2.69 -21.92 -6.62
C ARG A 62 2.04 -21.88 -5.24
N LEU A 63 0.84 -22.41 -5.13
CA LEU A 63 0.09 -22.53 -3.89
C LEU A 63 0.06 -23.98 -3.47
N ASP A 64 0.46 -24.26 -2.23
CA ASP A 64 0.44 -25.60 -1.64
C ASP A 64 -0.34 -25.55 -0.33
N GLY A 65 -1.56 -26.09 -0.35
CA GLY A 65 -2.48 -26.02 0.78
C GLY A 65 -3.39 -27.26 0.89
N PRO A 66 -4.32 -27.27 1.84
CA PRO A 66 -5.21 -28.41 2.10
C PRO A 66 -6.20 -28.70 0.97
N LEU A 67 -6.31 -27.80 -0.01
CA LEU A 67 -7.11 -27.97 -1.23
C LEU A 67 -6.30 -28.48 -2.42
N GLY A 68 -5.06 -28.89 -2.20
CA GLY A 68 -4.14 -29.37 -3.22
C GLY A 68 -3.20 -28.29 -3.74
N ALA A 69 -2.18 -28.72 -4.47
CA ALA A 69 -1.25 -27.83 -5.14
C ALA A 69 -1.91 -27.17 -6.36
N TYR A 70 -1.65 -25.88 -6.55
CA TYR A 70 -2.17 -25.10 -7.67
C TYR A 70 -1.18 -24.02 -8.10
N THR A 71 -0.85 -23.99 -9.38
CA THR A 71 -0.04 -22.93 -10.00
C THR A 71 -0.98 -22.04 -10.81
N PRO A 72 -1.41 -20.87 -10.29
CA PRO A 72 -2.18 -19.93 -11.08
C PRO A 72 -1.33 -19.38 -12.25
N PRO A 73 -1.97 -18.83 -13.30
CA PRO A 73 -1.30 -17.87 -14.18
C PRO A 73 -0.64 -16.75 -13.35
N PRO A 74 0.36 -16.03 -13.89
CA PRO A 74 0.99 -14.91 -13.19
C PRO A 74 -0.04 -13.99 -12.53
N VAL A 75 0.10 -13.79 -11.23
CA VAL A 75 -0.90 -13.06 -10.44
C VAL A 75 -0.49 -11.61 -10.32
N VAL A 76 -1.48 -10.71 -10.29
CA VAL A 76 -1.22 -9.28 -10.05
C VAL A 76 -0.67 -9.09 -8.64
N MET A 77 0.45 -8.39 -8.53
CA MET A 77 0.93 -7.87 -7.24
C MET A 77 0.36 -6.47 -7.01
N ASP A 78 -0.38 -6.30 -5.93
CA ASP A 78 -1.07 -5.05 -5.60
C ASP A 78 -0.68 -4.47 -4.25
N THR A 79 -0.04 -3.30 -4.23
CA THR A 79 0.23 -2.55 -3.00
C THR A 79 -1.01 -1.80 -2.47
N GLY A 80 -2.09 -1.72 -3.26
CA GLY A 80 -3.41 -1.17 -2.91
C GLY A 80 -4.33 -2.10 -2.12
N SER A 81 -3.89 -3.32 -1.81
CA SER A 81 -4.67 -4.33 -1.08
C SER A 81 -3.76 -5.25 -0.27
N THR A 82 -4.33 -6.13 0.56
CA THR A 82 -3.55 -7.02 1.41
C THR A 82 -4.17 -8.41 1.48
N GLY A 83 -3.39 -9.41 1.08
CA GLY A 83 -3.82 -10.82 1.08
C GLY A 83 -3.73 -11.46 -0.30
N VAL A 84 -3.59 -12.78 -0.33
CA VAL A 84 -3.66 -13.55 -1.57
C VAL A 84 -5.10 -13.99 -1.78
N VAL A 85 -5.63 -13.80 -3.00
CA VAL A 85 -7.01 -14.14 -3.34
C VAL A 85 -7.04 -15.00 -4.58
N ILE A 86 -7.77 -16.12 -4.50
CA ILE A 86 -7.91 -17.08 -5.60
C ILE A 86 -9.37 -17.49 -5.74
N SER A 87 -9.81 -17.65 -6.99
CA SER A 87 -11.10 -18.26 -7.30
C SER A 87 -11.17 -19.70 -6.81
N ALA A 88 -12.22 -20.04 -6.06
CA ALA A 88 -12.56 -21.41 -5.73
C ALA A 88 -12.74 -22.29 -6.98
N ALA A 89 -13.21 -21.71 -8.09
CA ALA A 89 -13.43 -22.42 -9.36
C ALA A 89 -12.12 -22.84 -10.05
N ALA A 90 -10.97 -22.30 -9.62
CA ALA A 90 -9.66 -22.65 -10.15
C ALA A 90 -8.97 -23.79 -9.37
N LEU A 91 -9.43 -24.09 -8.15
CA LEU A 91 -8.77 -25.04 -7.27
C LEU A 91 -9.31 -26.47 -7.48
N PRO A 92 -8.46 -27.45 -7.85
CA PRO A 92 -8.90 -28.80 -8.16
C PRO A 92 -9.49 -29.54 -6.96
N GLY A 93 -9.04 -29.25 -5.74
CA GLY A 93 -9.51 -29.90 -4.52
C GLY A 93 -10.63 -29.15 -3.79
N TRP A 94 -11.18 -28.08 -4.37
CA TRP A 94 -12.26 -27.31 -3.75
C TRP A 94 -13.55 -28.11 -3.56
N SER A 95 -14.15 -27.98 -2.39
CA SER A 95 -15.57 -28.27 -2.18
C SER A 95 -16.11 -27.41 -1.04
N ALA A 96 -17.41 -27.10 -1.07
CA ALA A 96 -18.05 -26.33 -0.02
C ALA A 96 -17.90 -27.00 1.36
N ASP A 97 -17.93 -28.33 1.42
CA ASP A 97 -17.79 -29.06 2.69
C ASP A 97 -16.38 -28.97 3.28
N LYS A 98 -15.34 -29.05 2.44
CA LYS A 98 -13.96 -28.82 2.91
C LYS A 98 -13.75 -27.38 3.35
N ALA A 99 -14.33 -26.42 2.64
CA ALA A 99 -14.19 -25.00 2.94
C ALA A 99 -14.77 -24.61 4.30
N LYS A 100 -15.85 -25.27 4.74
CA LYS A 100 -16.48 -25.04 6.06
C LYS A 100 -15.54 -25.25 7.26
N ALA A 101 -14.44 -25.98 7.08
CA ALA A 101 -13.42 -26.15 8.11
C ALA A 101 -12.60 -24.86 8.37
N TYR A 102 -12.73 -23.85 7.51
CA TYR A 102 -11.94 -22.63 7.56
C TYR A 102 -12.81 -21.39 7.77
N PRO A 103 -12.29 -20.32 8.39
CA PRO A 103 -13.05 -19.09 8.64
C PRO A 103 -13.59 -18.48 7.35
N ARG A 104 -14.86 -18.03 7.36
CA ARG A 104 -15.40 -17.20 6.29
C ARG A 104 -14.68 -15.85 6.26
N GLY A 105 -14.48 -15.34 5.07
CA GLY A 105 -13.73 -14.12 4.83
C GLY A 105 -14.26 -13.33 3.65
N TRP A 106 -13.80 -12.09 3.55
CA TRP A 106 -14.10 -11.22 2.43
C TRP A 106 -13.00 -10.19 2.18
N GLU A 107 -13.00 -9.66 0.97
CA GLU A 107 -12.18 -8.53 0.57
C GLU A 107 -12.99 -7.58 -0.31
N PHE A 108 -12.96 -6.29 0.02
CA PHE A 108 -13.63 -5.26 -0.77
C PHE A 108 -12.61 -4.41 -1.54
N LEU A 109 -12.72 -4.44 -2.86
CA LEU A 109 -11.94 -3.62 -3.78
C LEU A 109 -12.68 -2.33 -4.07
N SER A 110 -12.36 -1.28 -3.31
CA SER A 110 -13.07 0.01 -3.38
C SER A 110 -12.94 0.72 -4.73
N SER A 111 -11.89 0.43 -5.51
CA SER A 111 -11.67 0.98 -6.85
C SER A 111 -12.58 0.39 -7.92
N SER A 112 -12.91 -0.90 -7.81
CA SER A 112 -13.75 -1.66 -8.75
C SER A 112 -15.17 -1.95 -8.22
N LYS A 113 -15.44 -1.59 -6.96
CA LYS A 113 -16.69 -1.85 -6.24
C LYS A 113 -17.03 -3.35 -6.14
N ARG A 114 -16.01 -4.20 -6.10
CA ARG A 114 -16.19 -5.66 -5.97
C ARG A 114 -16.02 -6.09 -4.53
N LEU A 115 -16.96 -6.88 -4.04
CA LEU A 115 -16.85 -7.60 -2.77
C LEU A 115 -16.66 -9.08 -3.10
N TRP A 116 -15.48 -9.61 -2.77
CA TRP A 116 -15.16 -11.01 -2.86
C TRP A 116 -15.41 -11.67 -1.52
N VAL A 117 -16.09 -12.81 -1.51
CA VAL A 117 -16.45 -13.55 -0.31
C VAL A 117 -16.06 -15.02 -0.48
N GLY A 118 -15.56 -15.62 0.58
CA GLY A 118 -15.07 -16.98 0.56
C GLY A 118 -14.56 -17.45 1.92
N HIS A 119 -13.47 -18.21 1.91
CA HIS A 119 -12.85 -18.75 3.12
C HIS A 119 -11.34 -18.48 3.16
N TRP A 120 -10.81 -18.14 4.33
CA TRP A 120 -9.38 -17.94 4.56
C TRP A 120 -8.69 -19.28 4.85
N ILE A 121 -7.94 -19.80 3.88
CA ILE A 121 -7.37 -21.15 3.94
C ILE A 121 -5.84 -21.06 4.10
N PRO A 122 -5.26 -21.64 5.17
CA PRO A 122 -3.81 -21.67 5.37
C PRO A 122 -3.12 -22.33 4.18
N THR A 123 -2.18 -21.61 3.56
CA THR A 123 -1.55 -22.03 2.31
C THR A 123 -0.08 -21.60 2.30
N THR A 124 0.77 -22.48 1.78
CA THR A 124 2.14 -22.11 1.43
C THR A 124 2.12 -21.40 0.09
N VAL A 125 2.61 -20.17 0.04
CA VAL A 125 2.77 -19.39 -1.19
C VAL A 125 4.23 -19.44 -1.58
N THR A 126 4.55 -20.16 -2.65
CA THR A 126 5.91 -20.29 -3.19
C THR A 126 6.09 -19.30 -4.33
N PHE A 127 7.06 -18.40 -4.23
CA PHE A 127 7.46 -17.48 -5.30
C PHE A 127 8.43 -18.19 -6.23
N LEU A 128 8.19 -18.06 -7.54
CA LEU A 128 8.93 -18.77 -8.57
C LEU A 128 9.71 -17.80 -9.47
N ASP A 129 10.84 -18.26 -10.01
CA ASP A 129 11.51 -17.59 -11.11
C ASP A 129 10.93 -17.99 -12.50
N GLY A 130 11.56 -17.50 -13.56
CA GLY A 130 11.15 -17.80 -14.94
C GLY A 130 11.27 -19.27 -15.34
N ASP A 131 12.10 -20.04 -14.64
CA ASP A 131 12.32 -21.47 -14.85
C ASP A 131 11.52 -22.34 -13.85
N SER A 132 10.58 -21.71 -13.12
CA SER A 132 9.77 -22.33 -12.08
C SER A 132 10.55 -22.86 -10.86
N ALA A 133 11.76 -22.36 -10.62
CA ALA A 133 12.49 -22.66 -9.40
C ALA A 133 11.99 -21.79 -8.23
N GLU A 134 12.00 -22.36 -7.02
CA GLU A 134 11.60 -21.66 -5.79
C GLU A 134 12.64 -20.59 -5.42
N LEU A 135 12.18 -19.34 -5.27
CA LEU A 135 12.97 -18.21 -4.79
C LEU A 135 12.76 -17.97 -3.29
N ALA A 136 11.51 -18.02 -2.86
CA ALA A 136 11.10 -17.81 -1.49
C ALA A 136 9.74 -18.46 -1.25
N ARG A 137 9.38 -18.73 -0.01
CA ARG A 137 8.04 -19.20 0.35
C ARG A 137 7.50 -18.51 1.58
N ALA A 138 6.21 -18.19 1.55
CA ALA A 138 5.45 -17.59 2.64
C ALA A 138 4.43 -18.57 3.22
N GLN A 139 4.06 -18.36 4.47
CA GLN A 139 2.93 -19.04 5.11
C GLN A 139 1.86 -18.02 5.47
N VAL A 140 0.78 -18.02 4.70
CA VAL A 140 -0.34 -17.07 4.88
C VAL A 140 -1.68 -17.75 4.61
N PRO A 141 -2.78 -17.27 5.21
CA PRO A 141 -4.09 -17.65 4.73
C PRO A 141 -4.38 -16.98 3.37
N VAL A 142 -4.89 -17.76 2.42
CA VAL A 142 -5.36 -17.32 1.10
C VAL A 142 -6.89 -17.24 1.13
N LEU A 143 -7.48 -16.14 0.66
CA LEU A 143 -8.93 -16.03 0.48
C LEU A 143 -9.32 -16.81 -0.77
N VAL A 144 -9.98 -17.95 -0.56
CA VAL A 144 -10.54 -18.77 -1.63
C VAL A 144 -11.98 -18.35 -1.85
N VAL A 145 -12.21 -17.62 -2.95
CA VAL A 145 -13.46 -16.90 -3.26
C VAL A 145 -14.48 -17.82 -3.91
N ASP A 146 -15.62 -17.97 -3.25
CA ASP A 146 -16.77 -18.71 -3.77
C ASP A 146 -17.87 -17.79 -4.34
N THR A 147 -17.83 -16.50 -3.99
CA THR A 147 -18.86 -15.52 -4.37
C THR A 147 -18.22 -14.17 -4.69
N GLU A 148 -18.59 -13.57 -5.82
CA GLU A 148 -18.29 -12.18 -6.15
C GLU A 148 -19.57 -11.35 -6.24
N LEU A 149 -19.54 -10.15 -5.67
CA LEU A 149 -20.65 -9.19 -5.67
C LEU A 149 -20.18 -7.86 -6.27
N ASN A 150 -20.94 -7.28 -7.19
CA ASN A 150 -20.77 -5.87 -7.55
C ASN A 150 -21.55 -5.02 -6.53
N CYS A 151 -20.83 -4.35 -5.63
CA CYS A 151 -21.38 -3.65 -4.48
C CYS A 151 -20.91 -2.18 -4.40
N PRO A 152 -21.49 -1.25 -5.18
CA PRO A 152 -21.11 0.16 -5.16
C PRO A 152 -21.40 0.88 -3.83
N GLY A 153 -22.40 0.40 -3.09
CA GLY A 153 -22.80 0.94 -1.79
C GLY A 153 -22.27 0.13 -0.60
N TYR A 154 -21.18 -0.63 -0.77
CA TYR A 154 -20.59 -1.38 0.33
C TYR A 154 -20.13 -0.45 1.45
N ASP A 155 -20.57 -0.75 2.67
CA ASP A 155 -20.06 -0.15 3.89
C ASP A 155 -19.83 -1.25 4.92
N VAL A 156 -18.56 -1.46 5.27
CA VAL A 156 -18.14 -2.51 6.20
C VAL A 156 -18.74 -2.31 7.60
N LYS A 157 -19.09 -1.08 7.99
CA LYS A 157 -19.69 -0.78 9.30
C LYS A 157 -21.13 -1.29 9.40
N THR A 158 -21.85 -1.31 8.29
CA THR A 158 -23.28 -1.67 8.26
C THR A 158 -23.52 -3.06 7.68
N SER A 159 -22.61 -3.57 6.85
CA SER A 159 -22.76 -4.86 6.15
C SER A 159 -21.41 -5.58 6.02
N PRO A 160 -20.77 -6.02 7.13
CA PRO A 160 -19.48 -6.71 7.08
C PRO A 160 -19.61 -8.01 6.28
N GLY A 161 -18.77 -8.17 5.25
CA GLY A 161 -18.79 -9.31 4.34
C GLY A 161 -20.08 -9.52 3.53
N THR A 162 -21.01 -8.57 3.53
CA THR A 162 -22.28 -8.68 2.81
C THR A 162 -22.57 -7.42 1.99
N CYS A 163 -23.50 -7.53 1.04
CA CYS A 163 -23.95 -6.41 0.25
C CYS A 163 -25.49 -6.39 0.26
N ALA A 164 -26.09 -5.32 0.79
CA ALA A 164 -27.55 -5.22 0.90
C ALA A 164 -28.24 -5.12 -0.47
N ALA A 165 -27.62 -4.42 -1.43
CA ALA A 165 -28.16 -4.20 -2.77
C ALA A 165 -27.07 -4.40 -3.85
N PRO A 166 -26.61 -5.64 -4.08
CA PRO A 166 -25.61 -5.91 -5.11
C PRO A 166 -26.23 -5.67 -6.50
N LYS A 167 -25.46 -5.04 -7.39
CA LYS A 167 -25.84 -4.89 -8.81
C LYS A 167 -25.71 -6.20 -9.59
N ALA A 168 -24.84 -7.09 -9.12
CA ALA A 168 -24.62 -8.42 -9.67
C ALA A 168 -24.06 -9.34 -8.60
N THR A 169 -24.39 -10.62 -8.69
CA THR A 169 -23.86 -11.69 -7.84
C THR A 169 -23.40 -12.83 -8.76
N ILE A 170 -22.16 -13.27 -8.59
CA ILE A 170 -21.56 -14.35 -9.35
C ILE A 170 -21.16 -15.45 -8.39
N SER A 171 -21.75 -16.63 -8.55
CA SER A 171 -21.35 -17.84 -7.83
C SER A 171 -20.16 -18.48 -8.54
N MET A 172 -19.17 -18.95 -7.78
CA MET A 172 -17.95 -19.57 -8.27
C MET A 172 -17.27 -18.73 -9.38
N PRO A 173 -16.96 -17.45 -9.09
CA PRO A 173 -16.40 -16.53 -10.08
C PRO A 173 -15.07 -17.07 -10.60
N LYS A 174 -14.82 -17.01 -11.91
CA LYS A 174 -13.56 -17.46 -12.52
C LYS A 174 -12.57 -16.31 -12.69
N GLY A 175 -11.29 -16.63 -12.83
CA GLY A 175 -10.25 -15.64 -13.20
C GLY A 175 -9.81 -14.71 -12.07
N ILE A 176 -10.16 -15.02 -10.82
CA ILE A 176 -9.61 -14.31 -9.65
C ILE A 176 -8.28 -14.98 -9.29
N ALA A 177 -7.19 -14.25 -9.47
CA ALA A 177 -5.86 -14.58 -8.97
C ALA A 177 -5.10 -13.29 -8.70
N TYR A 178 -4.84 -13.01 -7.43
CA TYR A 178 -4.45 -11.69 -6.97
C TYR A 178 -3.59 -11.78 -5.71
N MET A 179 -2.61 -10.87 -5.57
CA MET A 179 -1.70 -10.83 -4.43
C MET A 179 -1.55 -9.40 -3.91
N GLY A 180 -2.33 -9.07 -2.90
CA GLY A 180 -2.22 -7.85 -2.12
C GLY A 180 -1.02 -7.87 -1.17
N VAL A 181 -0.18 -6.85 -1.25
CA VAL A 181 1.03 -6.68 -0.43
C VAL A 181 1.10 -5.32 0.27
N GLY A 182 0.03 -4.54 0.25
CA GLY A 182 -0.09 -3.27 0.95
C GLY A 182 -0.14 -3.38 2.47
N PHE A 183 -0.12 -2.22 3.12
CA PHE A 183 -0.29 -2.01 4.56
C PHE A 183 -1.26 -0.84 4.82
N GLY A 184 -1.84 -0.76 6.03
CA GLY A 184 -2.78 0.31 6.41
C GLY A 184 -4.04 0.33 5.53
N ARG A 185 -4.62 -0.84 5.26
CA ARG A 185 -5.78 -1.02 4.35
C ARG A 185 -7.10 -1.21 5.11
N GLU A 186 -7.02 -1.57 6.38
CA GLU A 186 -8.11 -1.91 7.29
C GLU A 186 -9.12 -0.77 7.42
N GLY A 187 -8.63 0.46 7.54
CA GLY A 187 -9.45 1.67 7.62
C GLY A 187 -10.20 2.03 6.33
N ASN A 188 -9.87 1.39 5.20
CA ASN A 188 -10.40 1.71 3.87
C ASN A 188 -11.28 0.59 3.29
N GLY A 189 -12.00 -0.11 4.16
CA GLY A 189 -12.98 -1.14 3.79
C GLY A 189 -12.40 -2.55 3.61
N GLN A 190 -11.08 -2.71 3.71
CA GLN A 190 -10.41 -4.01 3.72
C GLN A 190 -10.12 -4.45 5.16
N THR A 191 -11.15 -4.55 6.00
CA THR A 191 -10.99 -4.83 7.46
C THR A 191 -10.34 -6.17 7.78
N GLN A 192 -10.27 -7.08 6.80
CA GLN A 192 -9.57 -8.35 6.93
C GLN A 192 -8.20 -8.33 6.24
N GLY A 193 -7.80 -7.26 5.56
CA GLY A 193 -6.51 -7.11 4.89
C GLY A 193 -5.41 -6.70 5.87
N THR A 194 -5.06 -7.61 6.76
CA THR A 194 -4.15 -7.40 7.89
C THR A 194 -2.74 -7.97 7.64
N PRO A 195 -1.71 -7.55 8.38
CA PRO A 195 -0.31 -7.87 8.07
C PRO A 195 0.01 -9.38 8.00
N GLU A 196 -0.68 -10.24 8.75
CA GLU A 196 -0.48 -11.69 8.73
C GLU A 196 -0.94 -12.36 7.42
N LYS A 197 -1.65 -11.63 6.56
CA LYS A 197 -2.06 -12.08 5.22
C LYS A 197 -1.14 -11.60 4.12
N ASN A 198 -0.23 -10.66 4.40
CA ASN A 198 0.71 -10.15 3.42
C ASN A 198 1.81 -11.19 3.17
N PRO A 199 1.91 -11.81 1.98
CA PRO A 199 2.86 -12.89 1.75
C PRO A 199 4.33 -12.41 1.79
N LEU A 200 4.60 -11.13 1.53
CA LEU A 200 5.97 -10.60 1.60
C LEU A 200 6.46 -10.34 3.04
N LEU A 201 5.54 -10.23 4.00
CA LEU A 201 5.87 -10.05 5.41
C LEU A 201 5.98 -11.37 6.18
N ASN A 202 5.40 -12.45 5.65
CA ASN A 202 5.27 -13.74 6.31
C ASN A 202 6.08 -14.84 5.60
N LEU A 203 7.28 -14.48 5.14
CA LEU A 203 8.22 -15.46 4.57
C LEU A 203 8.67 -16.48 5.63
N ALA A 204 8.68 -17.75 5.24
CA ALA A 204 9.15 -18.87 6.03
C ALA A 204 10.53 -19.37 5.56
N ALA A 205 10.87 -19.19 4.26
CA ALA A 205 12.18 -19.54 3.73
C ALA A 205 12.56 -18.68 2.51
N ILE A 206 13.86 -18.52 2.29
CA ILE A 206 14.48 -17.94 1.10
C ILE A 206 15.50 -18.95 0.58
N ASP A 207 15.53 -19.21 -0.73
CA ASP A 207 16.47 -20.16 -1.35
C ASP A 207 16.48 -21.55 -0.68
N GLY A 208 15.28 -22.04 -0.31
CA GLY A 208 15.10 -23.30 0.40
C GLY A 208 15.57 -23.33 1.85
N ARG A 209 16.11 -22.21 2.38
CA ARG A 209 16.62 -22.10 3.75
C ARG A 209 15.63 -21.36 4.65
N PRO A 210 15.32 -21.87 5.86
CA PRO A 210 14.46 -21.16 6.80
C PRO A 210 14.99 -19.76 7.11
N ILE A 211 14.07 -18.79 7.26
CA ILE A 211 14.42 -17.44 7.69
C ILE A 211 15.10 -17.49 9.06
N ALA A 212 16.29 -16.89 9.18
CA ALA A 212 16.94 -16.68 10.48
C ALA A 212 16.53 -15.30 11.05
N PRO A 213 15.72 -15.22 12.13
CA PRO A 213 15.16 -13.94 12.59
C PRO A 213 16.20 -12.89 13.00
N ALA A 214 17.41 -13.33 13.42
CA ALA A 214 18.46 -12.43 13.87
C ALA A 214 19.09 -11.59 12.75
N THR A 215 19.06 -12.08 11.50
CA THR A 215 19.67 -11.38 10.34
C THR A 215 18.67 -11.14 9.20
N TYR A 216 17.37 -11.29 9.50
CA TYR A 216 16.29 -11.00 8.58
C TYR A 216 15.49 -9.78 9.05
N ARG A 217 15.19 -8.88 8.12
CA ARG A 217 14.36 -7.69 8.34
C ARG A 217 13.11 -7.76 7.47
N ARG A 218 11.93 -7.87 8.09
CA ARG A 218 10.66 -7.90 7.36
C ARG A 218 10.42 -6.56 6.68
N GLY A 219 10.18 -6.64 5.39
CA GLY A 219 9.99 -5.50 4.53
C GLY A 219 10.32 -5.85 3.10
N TYR A 220 10.01 -4.92 2.21
CA TYR A 220 10.25 -5.12 0.78
C TYR A 220 10.54 -3.81 0.07
N VAL A 221 11.19 -3.92 -1.09
CA VAL A 221 11.43 -2.83 -2.03
C VAL A 221 10.75 -3.18 -3.35
N VAL A 222 9.73 -2.41 -3.72
CA VAL A 222 9.11 -2.49 -5.05
C VAL A 222 9.94 -1.64 -6.01
N THR A 223 10.36 -2.26 -7.10
CA THR A 223 11.14 -1.65 -8.19
C THR A 223 10.40 -1.78 -9.52
N ARG A 224 10.98 -1.24 -10.59
CA ARG A 224 10.49 -1.42 -11.97
C ARG A 224 10.38 -2.89 -12.40
N ASP A 225 11.31 -3.74 -11.96
CA ASP A 225 11.49 -5.08 -12.53
C ASP A 225 11.07 -6.20 -11.57
N GLY A 226 10.73 -5.88 -10.33
CA GLY A 226 10.36 -6.86 -9.33
C GLY A 226 10.34 -6.30 -7.92
N VAL A 227 10.34 -7.21 -6.96
CA VAL A 227 10.33 -6.88 -5.54
C VAL A 227 11.51 -7.54 -4.82
N HIS A 228 12.28 -6.75 -4.09
CA HIS A 228 13.21 -7.31 -3.10
C HIS A 228 12.44 -7.59 -1.81
N VAL A 229 12.56 -8.80 -1.27
CA VAL A 229 12.06 -9.17 0.06
C VAL A 229 13.22 -9.38 1.01
N GLY A 230 13.04 -9.03 2.28
CA GLY A 230 14.14 -9.00 3.24
C GLY A 230 15.02 -7.76 3.03
N LEU A 231 14.91 -6.79 3.92
CA LEU A 231 15.66 -5.55 3.77
C LEU A 231 17.12 -5.77 4.18
N THR A 232 18.03 -5.35 3.30
CA THR A 232 19.48 -5.42 3.51
C THR A 232 20.11 -4.08 3.10
N PRO A 233 21.35 -3.78 3.52
CA PRO A 233 22.05 -2.59 3.05
C PRO A 233 22.15 -2.53 1.51
N ALA A 234 22.28 -3.69 0.85
CA ALA A 234 22.47 -3.80 -0.60
C ALA A 234 21.23 -3.35 -1.39
N ASN A 235 20.02 -3.68 -0.94
CA ASN A 235 18.78 -3.32 -1.64
C ASN A 235 18.16 -2.00 -1.15
N SER A 236 18.59 -1.47 -0.02
CA SER A 236 17.99 -0.29 0.64
C SER A 236 18.84 0.98 0.55
N GLY A 237 19.96 0.95 -0.17
CA GLY A 237 20.81 2.13 -0.38
C GLY A 237 20.11 3.24 -1.17
N GLY A 238 20.35 4.50 -0.78
CA GLY A 238 19.86 5.69 -1.51
C GLY A 238 18.40 6.08 -1.28
N PHE A 239 17.68 5.35 -0.43
CA PHE A 239 16.32 5.71 -0.03
C PHE A 239 16.30 6.92 0.91
N ARG A 240 15.28 7.76 0.74
CA ARG A 240 14.92 8.80 1.70
C ARG A 240 13.72 8.32 2.49
N PHE A 241 13.78 8.43 3.81
CA PHE A 241 12.85 7.75 4.71
C PHE A 241 11.94 8.71 5.46
N VAL A 242 10.72 8.25 5.73
CA VAL A 242 9.77 8.84 6.66
C VAL A 242 9.30 7.78 7.65
N LYS A 243 9.18 8.15 8.92
CA LYS A 243 8.66 7.28 9.96
C LYS A 243 7.14 7.19 9.84
N LEU A 244 6.59 5.99 9.90
CA LEU A 244 5.15 5.76 9.94
C LEU A 244 4.60 6.09 11.32
N GLY A 245 3.29 6.35 11.38
CA GLY A 245 2.58 6.67 12.63
C GLY A 245 2.48 5.48 13.59
N ALA A 246 1.65 5.61 14.62
CA ALA A 246 1.44 4.55 15.59
C ALA A 246 0.79 3.30 14.95
N GLN A 247 1.24 2.13 15.39
CA GLN A 247 0.68 0.85 14.96
C GLN A 247 -0.80 0.73 15.33
N GLY A 248 -1.57 0.06 14.48
CA GLY A 248 -2.96 -0.29 14.68
C GLY A 248 -3.15 -1.52 15.58
N PRO A 249 -4.41 -1.97 15.75
CA PRO A 249 -4.77 -3.01 16.71
C PRO A 249 -4.34 -4.43 16.30
N HIS A 250 -3.90 -4.66 15.06
CA HIS A 250 -3.56 -5.99 14.55
C HIS A 250 -2.09 -6.39 14.76
N GLY A 251 -1.37 -5.66 15.63
CA GLY A 251 -0.06 -6.05 16.14
C GLY A 251 1.09 -5.22 15.57
N PRO A 252 2.34 -5.67 15.78
CA PRO A 252 3.53 -4.83 15.57
C PRO A 252 3.86 -4.54 14.09
N LEU A 253 3.11 -5.10 13.13
CA LEU A 253 3.28 -4.86 11.70
C LEU A 253 2.14 -4.02 11.11
N ASP A 254 1.13 -3.70 11.90
CA ASP A 254 -0.07 -2.98 11.47
C ASP A 254 0.23 -1.48 11.44
N TRP A 255 0.93 -1.02 10.40
CA TRP A 255 1.29 0.39 10.27
C TRP A 255 0.22 1.18 9.52
N PRO A 256 0.01 2.46 9.87
CA PRO A 256 -0.88 3.32 9.11
C PRO A 256 -0.27 3.69 7.76
N GLN A 257 -1.09 4.22 6.87
CA GLN A 257 -0.64 4.72 5.57
C GLN A 257 0.41 5.82 5.69
N VAL A 258 1.15 6.03 4.61
CA VAL A 258 2.27 6.97 4.54
C VAL A 258 1.75 8.40 4.72
N PRO A 259 2.33 9.21 5.62
CA PRO A 259 1.95 10.61 5.73
C PRO A 259 2.42 11.41 4.49
N MET A 260 1.59 12.34 4.03
CA MET A 260 1.91 13.19 2.88
C MET A 260 1.23 14.57 3.00
N GLN A 261 1.68 15.52 2.17
CA GLN A 261 0.90 16.71 1.82
C GLN A 261 0.60 16.71 0.32
N VAL A 262 -0.62 17.08 -0.07
CA VAL A 262 -1.02 17.22 -1.49
C VAL A 262 -1.50 18.64 -1.78
N ALA A 263 -0.99 19.24 -2.85
CA ALA A 263 -1.54 20.44 -3.47
C ALA A 263 -2.05 20.08 -4.88
N ALA A 264 -3.24 20.55 -5.24
CA ALA A 264 -3.85 20.26 -6.53
C ALA A 264 -4.54 21.49 -7.10
N GLY A 265 -4.24 21.84 -8.35
CA GLY A 265 -4.78 23.05 -8.98
C GLY A 265 -4.48 24.30 -8.16
N GLY A 266 -5.52 25.06 -7.81
CA GLY A 266 -5.41 26.25 -6.96
C GLY A 266 -5.56 26.02 -5.46
N LEU A 267 -5.74 24.76 -5.01
CA LEU A 267 -5.91 24.47 -3.58
C LEU A 267 -4.58 24.54 -2.83
N PRO A 268 -4.59 25.03 -1.56
CA PRO A 268 -3.42 24.94 -0.70
C PRO A 268 -3.04 23.49 -0.41
N ALA A 269 -1.77 23.28 -0.01
CA ALA A 269 -1.28 21.98 0.41
C ALA A 269 -2.06 21.47 1.64
N GLN A 270 -2.53 20.22 1.57
CA GLN A 270 -3.32 19.57 2.62
C GLN A 270 -2.63 18.31 3.09
N ALA A 271 -2.49 18.17 4.42
CA ALA A 271 -1.94 16.98 5.03
C ALA A 271 -2.90 15.79 4.92
N GLY A 272 -2.35 14.60 4.78
CA GLY A 272 -3.13 13.39 4.62
C GLY A 272 -2.33 12.12 4.48
N ALA A 273 -2.96 11.12 3.88
CA ALA A 273 -2.39 9.79 3.67
C ALA A 273 -2.10 9.51 2.18
N LEU A 274 -0.99 8.83 1.93
CA LEU A 274 -0.54 8.38 0.63
C LEU A 274 -0.62 6.85 0.54
N LEU A 275 -1.15 6.40 -0.58
CA LEU A 275 -1.05 5.04 -1.10
C LEU A 275 -0.39 5.09 -2.47
N ILE A 276 0.72 4.37 -2.64
CA ILE A 276 1.25 4.02 -3.96
C ILE A 276 0.71 2.65 -4.32
N ASP A 277 -0.08 2.57 -5.39
CA ASP A 277 -0.94 1.43 -5.73
C ASP A 277 -0.52 0.83 -7.07
N THR A 278 -0.04 -0.41 -7.09
CA THR A 278 0.33 -1.12 -8.33
C THR A 278 -0.86 -1.66 -9.11
N GLY A 279 -2.04 -1.83 -8.49
CA GLY A 279 -3.22 -2.45 -9.05
C GLY A 279 -3.98 -1.59 -10.07
N ILE A 280 -3.97 -0.26 -9.95
CA ILE A 280 -4.75 0.65 -10.82
C ILE A 280 -3.90 1.72 -11.54
N PRO A 281 -4.28 2.14 -12.77
CA PRO A 281 -3.57 3.21 -13.50
C PRO A 281 -4.12 4.60 -13.21
N THR A 282 -5.18 4.70 -12.42
CA THR A 282 -5.84 5.96 -12.09
C THR A 282 -5.47 6.37 -10.67
N MET A 283 -5.46 7.68 -10.44
CA MET A 283 -5.33 8.25 -9.12
C MET A 283 -6.71 8.49 -8.51
N TYR A 284 -6.83 8.30 -7.20
CA TYR A 284 -7.93 8.85 -6.40
C TYR A 284 -7.39 10.01 -5.57
N LEU A 285 -8.01 11.18 -5.72
CA LEU A 285 -7.68 12.40 -4.99
C LEU A 285 -8.85 12.79 -4.07
N GLY A 286 -8.63 12.68 -2.77
CA GLY A 286 -9.50 13.23 -1.73
C GLY A 286 -8.90 14.51 -1.14
N VAL A 287 -9.67 15.58 -1.13
CA VAL A 287 -9.32 16.89 -0.56
C VAL A 287 -10.54 17.45 0.19
N ALA A 288 -10.33 18.47 1.02
CA ALA A 288 -11.39 19.10 1.80
C ALA A 288 -12.43 19.82 0.94
N ASP A 289 -11.98 20.55 -0.09
CA ASP A 289 -12.86 21.29 -1.00
C ASP A 289 -12.63 20.86 -2.46
N PRO A 290 -13.17 19.69 -2.88
CA PRO A 290 -13.04 19.23 -4.26
C PRO A 290 -13.82 20.10 -5.26
N ALA A 291 -14.77 20.92 -4.81
CA ALA A 291 -15.57 21.78 -5.69
C ALA A 291 -14.77 22.98 -6.23
N ALA A 292 -13.70 23.37 -5.55
CA ALA A 292 -12.76 24.39 -6.02
C ALA A 292 -11.82 23.89 -7.13
N LEU A 293 -11.77 22.58 -7.39
CA LEU A 293 -10.99 22.01 -8.49
C LEU A 293 -11.79 22.06 -9.80
N LYS A 294 -11.11 22.35 -10.91
CA LYS A 294 -11.74 22.24 -12.23
C LYS A 294 -11.86 20.76 -12.59
N THR A 295 -13.08 20.28 -12.76
CA THR A 295 -13.33 18.87 -13.07
C THR A 295 -14.32 18.73 -14.22
N ARG A 296 -14.13 17.67 -15.01
CA ARG A 296 -15.09 17.22 -16.01
C ARG A 296 -15.65 15.85 -15.65
N THR A 297 -16.85 15.55 -16.12
CA THR A 297 -17.40 14.20 -16.00
C THR A 297 -16.79 13.31 -17.08
N GLN A 298 -16.24 12.16 -16.70
CA GLN A 298 -15.69 11.17 -17.62
C GLN A 298 -15.95 9.75 -17.07
N THR A 299 -16.03 8.77 -17.97
CA THR A 299 -16.08 7.35 -17.59
C THR A 299 -14.80 6.98 -16.83
N ASN A 300 -14.96 6.47 -15.60
CA ASN A 300 -13.89 5.95 -14.78
C ASN A 300 -13.29 4.69 -15.43
N ASN A 301 -11.96 4.67 -15.59
CA ASN A 301 -11.27 3.52 -16.16
C ASN A 301 -11.36 2.25 -15.29
N ASN A 302 -11.59 2.38 -13.98
CA ASN A 302 -11.63 1.27 -13.03
C ASN A 302 -12.98 0.54 -13.00
N ASP A 303 -14.08 1.24 -12.67
CA ASP A 303 -15.42 0.64 -12.46
C ASP A 303 -16.43 0.98 -13.57
N LYS A 304 -16.01 1.75 -14.58
CA LYS A 304 -16.82 2.21 -15.72
C LYS A 304 -18.00 3.13 -15.35
N ALA A 305 -18.07 3.61 -14.11
CA ALA A 305 -19.06 4.62 -13.71
C ALA A 305 -18.68 6.02 -14.22
N GLN A 306 -19.66 6.92 -14.33
CA GLN A 306 -19.37 8.34 -14.56
C GLN A 306 -18.78 8.95 -13.28
N SER A 307 -17.61 9.59 -13.39
CA SER A 307 -16.87 10.15 -12.26
C SER A 307 -16.39 11.57 -12.57
N LYS A 308 -16.12 12.35 -11.52
CA LYS A 308 -15.44 13.63 -11.64
C LYS A 308 -13.95 13.39 -11.81
N VAL A 309 -13.39 13.94 -12.89
CA VAL A 309 -11.97 13.81 -13.24
C VAL A 309 -11.37 15.19 -13.34
N LEU A 310 -10.18 15.37 -12.76
CA LEU A 310 -9.43 16.61 -12.81
C LEU A 310 -9.18 17.03 -14.27
N GLU A 311 -9.53 18.26 -14.64
CA GLU A 311 -9.29 18.78 -16.00
C GLU A 311 -7.79 18.90 -16.31
N ALA A 312 -7.46 18.88 -17.60
CA ALA A 312 -6.10 19.06 -18.09
C ALA A 312 -5.52 20.43 -17.71
N GLY A 313 -4.19 20.49 -17.53
CA GLY A 313 -3.47 21.71 -17.18
C GLY A 313 -3.44 22.03 -15.68
N GLN A 314 -3.97 21.16 -14.82
CA GLN A 314 -3.87 21.32 -13.36
C GLN A 314 -2.71 20.49 -12.83
N THR A 315 -1.84 21.13 -12.06
CA THR A 315 -0.72 20.48 -11.39
C THR A 315 -1.21 19.76 -10.13
N VAL A 316 -0.73 18.54 -9.92
CA VAL A 316 -0.84 17.81 -8.66
C VAL A 316 0.57 17.65 -8.11
N THR A 317 0.79 18.06 -6.87
CA THR A 317 2.06 17.95 -6.16
C THR A 317 1.84 17.18 -4.88
N ILE A 318 2.54 16.06 -4.70
CA ILE A 318 2.51 15.22 -3.50
C ILE A 318 3.89 15.28 -2.87
N THR A 319 3.95 15.70 -1.61
CA THR A 319 5.19 15.79 -0.84
C THR A 319 5.12 14.80 0.31
N VAL A 320 6.02 13.84 0.32
CA VAL A 320 6.24 12.93 1.45
C VAL A 320 7.32 13.56 2.34
N PRO A 321 7.10 13.65 3.67
CA PRO A 321 8.04 14.30 4.59
C PRO A 321 9.22 13.37 4.92
N THR A 322 9.85 12.82 3.89
CA THR A 322 11.13 12.13 3.99
C THR A 322 12.25 13.11 4.35
N GLN A 323 13.46 12.60 4.63
CA GLN A 323 14.64 13.43 4.90
C GLN A 323 15.74 13.22 3.85
N PRO A 324 16.01 14.19 2.94
CA PRO A 324 15.19 15.38 2.66
C PRO A 324 13.83 15.00 2.04
N ALA A 325 12.88 15.95 2.03
CA ALA A 325 11.54 15.71 1.50
C ALA A 325 11.57 15.23 0.04
N THR A 326 10.64 14.33 -0.29
CA THR A 326 10.50 13.76 -1.63
C THR A 326 9.18 14.23 -2.21
N THR A 327 9.26 14.80 -3.41
CA THR A 327 8.09 15.35 -4.11
C THR A 327 7.86 14.60 -5.42
N LEU A 328 6.61 14.19 -5.64
CA LEU A 328 6.07 13.71 -6.91
C LEU A 328 5.17 14.82 -7.46
N ALA A 329 5.40 15.28 -8.68
CA ALA A 329 4.57 16.31 -9.32
C ALA A 329 4.33 15.98 -10.79
N PHE A 330 3.11 16.25 -11.26
CA PHE A 330 2.75 16.13 -12.66
C PHE A 330 1.64 17.13 -13.01
N THR A 331 1.47 17.39 -14.31
CA THR A 331 0.36 18.21 -14.82
C THR A 331 -0.57 17.35 -15.65
N THR A 332 -1.86 17.36 -15.33
CA THR A 332 -2.86 16.55 -16.03
C THR A 332 -2.88 16.85 -17.53
N GLY A 333 -2.87 15.80 -18.35
CA GLY A 333 -2.96 15.93 -19.81
C GLY A 333 -1.68 16.41 -20.52
N GLN A 334 -0.53 16.50 -19.84
CA GLN A 334 0.75 16.91 -20.45
C GLN A 334 1.65 15.74 -20.88
N GLY A 335 1.21 14.49 -20.69
CA GLY A 335 1.97 13.32 -21.12
C GLY A 335 3.14 12.91 -20.19
N ASP A 336 3.20 13.45 -18.97
CA ASP A 336 4.18 13.04 -17.96
C ASP A 336 4.12 11.52 -17.72
N ALA A 337 5.26 10.82 -17.82
CA ALA A 337 5.29 9.36 -17.71
C ALA A 337 4.76 8.83 -16.37
N ILE A 338 4.95 9.61 -15.31
CA ILE A 338 4.49 9.32 -13.94
C ILE A 338 3.03 9.74 -13.69
N ALA A 339 2.40 10.48 -14.60
CA ALA A 339 1.01 10.90 -14.42
C ALA A 339 0.07 9.70 -14.55
N PRO A 340 -0.95 9.60 -13.69
CA PRO A 340 -1.99 8.59 -13.82
C PRO A 340 -2.83 8.83 -15.08
N THR A 341 -3.49 7.79 -15.57
CA THR A 341 -4.39 7.88 -16.74
C THR A 341 -5.60 8.80 -16.51
N GLN A 342 -6.06 8.89 -15.26
CA GLN A 342 -7.09 9.82 -14.79
C GLN A 342 -6.79 10.20 -13.34
N VAL A 343 -7.14 11.42 -12.94
CA VAL A 343 -7.20 11.83 -11.53
C VAL A 343 -8.67 11.92 -11.13
N LEU A 344 -9.19 10.86 -10.50
CA LEU A 344 -10.55 10.79 -10.00
C LEU A 344 -10.66 11.63 -8.73
N VAL A 345 -11.56 12.61 -8.73
CA VAL A 345 -11.76 13.49 -7.57
C VAL A 345 -12.90 12.94 -6.72
N ASN A 346 -12.57 12.56 -5.49
CA ASN A 346 -13.53 12.01 -4.54
C ASN A 346 -14.47 13.08 -3.98
N SER A 347 -15.53 12.62 -3.32
CA SER A 347 -16.33 13.46 -2.43
C SER A 347 -15.45 14.13 -1.37
N PRO A 348 -15.89 15.26 -0.77
CA PRO A 348 -15.12 15.98 0.24
C PRO A 348 -14.60 15.07 1.35
N MET A 349 -13.32 15.21 1.70
CA MET A 349 -12.68 14.45 2.78
C MET A 349 -12.06 15.39 3.82
N PRO A 350 -12.30 15.18 5.12
CA PRO A 350 -11.75 16.04 6.18
C PRO A 350 -10.21 15.92 6.29
N THR A 351 -9.65 14.82 5.82
CA THR A 351 -8.21 14.58 5.71
C THR A 351 -7.92 14.20 4.27
N ALA A 352 -6.87 14.77 3.68
CA ALA A 352 -6.54 14.47 2.31
C ALA A 352 -6.15 12.99 2.15
N PHE A 353 -6.44 12.44 0.98
CA PHE A 353 -6.04 11.08 0.63
C PHE A 353 -5.60 11.05 -0.82
N VAL A 354 -4.48 10.39 -1.07
CA VAL A 354 -3.98 10.16 -2.42
C VAL A 354 -3.73 8.67 -2.58
N ASN A 355 -4.40 8.07 -3.55
CA ASN A 355 -3.93 6.87 -4.21
C ASN A 355 -3.29 7.29 -5.53
N THR A 356 -2.00 7.07 -5.74
CA THR A 356 -1.31 7.55 -6.95
C THR A 356 -1.66 6.76 -8.21
N GLY A 357 -2.16 5.54 -8.06
CA GLY A 357 -2.03 4.52 -9.08
C GLY A 357 -0.57 4.16 -9.37
N ARG A 358 -0.37 3.25 -10.33
CA ARG A 358 0.90 2.56 -10.52
C ARG A 358 1.97 3.36 -11.25
N HIS A 359 1.59 4.40 -11.99
CA HIS A 359 2.55 5.17 -12.81
C HIS A 359 3.59 5.93 -11.96
N ALA A 360 3.31 6.22 -10.69
CA ALA A 360 4.30 6.79 -9.78
C ALA A 360 5.58 5.94 -9.67
N LEU A 361 5.45 4.61 -9.82
CA LEU A 361 6.58 3.66 -9.78
C LEU A 361 7.48 3.72 -11.02
N ARG A 362 7.12 4.50 -12.04
CA ARG A 362 8.01 4.80 -13.17
C ARG A 362 9.11 5.79 -12.79
N GLY A 363 8.89 6.58 -11.73
CA GLY A 363 9.87 7.57 -11.25
C GLY A 363 10.48 7.24 -9.89
N PHE A 364 9.98 6.20 -9.21
CA PHE A 364 10.37 5.88 -7.84
C PHE A 364 10.38 4.37 -7.58
N ASP A 365 11.42 3.91 -6.88
CA ASP A 365 11.36 2.69 -6.09
C ASP A 365 10.74 3.01 -4.73
N VAL A 366 10.02 2.04 -4.16
CA VAL A 366 9.27 2.17 -2.92
C VAL A 366 9.70 1.11 -1.94
N LEU A 367 10.06 1.52 -0.72
CA LEU A 367 10.48 0.63 0.36
C LEU A 367 9.48 0.68 1.51
N PHE A 368 9.11 -0.48 2.04
CA PHE A 368 8.41 -0.61 3.31
C PHE A 368 9.22 -1.47 4.27
N ASP A 369 9.59 -0.90 5.42
CA ASP A 369 10.21 -1.58 6.56
C ASP A 369 9.14 -1.87 7.60
N ALA A 370 8.68 -3.12 7.62
CA ALA A 370 7.56 -3.53 8.46
C ALA A 370 7.96 -3.72 9.93
N ASP A 371 9.20 -4.12 10.21
CA ASP A 371 9.68 -4.23 11.59
C ASP A 371 9.95 -2.84 12.19
N GLY A 372 10.41 -1.91 11.37
CA GLY A 372 10.78 -0.57 11.80
C GLY A 372 9.70 0.47 11.65
N GLY A 373 8.65 0.24 10.87
CA GLY A 373 7.67 1.27 10.54
C GLY A 373 8.29 2.44 9.77
N TRP A 374 9.05 2.13 8.72
CA TRP A 374 9.60 3.14 7.82
C TRP A 374 9.06 2.96 6.41
N PHE A 375 8.83 4.08 5.76
CA PHE A 375 8.55 4.14 4.33
C PHE A 375 9.68 4.89 3.64
N GLY A 376 10.15 4.35 2.53
CA GLY A 376 11.25 4.91 1.75
C GLY A 376 10.84 5.20 0.31
N LEU A 377 11.34 6.32 -0.22
CA LEU A 377 11.31 6.62 -1.65
C LEU A 377 12.73 6.82 -2.20
N ARG A 378 13.01 6.22 -3.34
CA ARG A 378 14.25 6.43 -4.10
C ARG A 378 13.88 6.79 -5.55
N PRO A 379 14.22 7.98 -6.04
CA PRO A 379 14.03 8.32 -7.45
C PRO A 379 14.82 7.35 -8.36
N THR A 380 14.19 6.85 -9.43
CA THR A 380 14.81 5.88 -10.34
C THR A 380 15.55 6.52 -11.52
N GLY A 381 15.59 7.86 -11.59
CA GLY A 381 16.02 8.59 -12.78
C GLY A 381 14.99 8.49 -13.92
N PRO A 382 15.07 9.38 -14.92
CA PRO A 382 14.23 9.30 -16.13
C PRO A 382 14.57 8.11 -17.03
#